data_AF-A0A7S1JX53-F1
#
_entry.id   AF-A0A7S1JX53-F1
#
_cell.length_a   1.000
_cell.length_b   1.000
_cell.length_c   1.000
_cell.angle_alpha   90.00
_cell.angle_beta   90.00
_cell.angle_gamma   90.00
#
_symmetry.space_group_name_H-M   'P 1'
#
loop_
_entity.id
_entity.type
_entity.pdbx_description
1 polymer ?
#
loop_
_entity_poly.entity_id
_entity_poly.type
_entity_poly.pdbx_seq_one_letter_code
_entity_poly.pdbx_strand_id
1 'polypeptide(L)'
;TLGVVTQAVLRVRPKPRVQHFTSLIFPDFDSGVGCLKELADRQIWPTSIRLMDNRQFRFGLSLKPTSGGLARQAKEALAKFYLLRVRGFDPYRLVAATVLLEGDEGHVKYVGGATREIARRWGAVEAGEEAGRLGYFLTFMIAYIRDFCFEYGFFAESFETAVPWSRISACREAVEAQI
;
A
#
# COMPACT_ATOMS: atom_id res chain seq x y z
N THR A 1 27.54 -17.51 1.69
CA THR A 1 28.52 -18.00 2.67
C THR A 1 29.83 -18.48 1.99
N LEU A 2 30.29 -17.81 0.92
CA LEU A 2 31.35 -18.29 0.01
C LEU A 2 32.50 -17.28 -0.18
N GLY A 3 32.57 -16.25 0.65
CA GLY A 3 33.56 -15.18 0.56
C GLY A 3 32.97 -13.78 0.72
N VAL A 4 33.80 -12.77 0.51
CA VAL A 4 33.44 -11.35 0.58
C VAL A 4 33.35 -10.78 -0.84
N VAL A 5 32.19 -10.25 -1.20
CA VAL A 5 32.02 -9.51 -2.45
C VAL A 5 32.63 -8.12 -2.27
N THR A 6 33.70 -7.82 -3.00
CA THR A 6 34.39 -6.51 -2.92
C THR A 6 33.95 -5.55 -4.02
N GLN A 7 33.51 -6.05 -5.16
CA GLN A 7 33.07 -5.27 -6.32
C GLN A 7 31.90 -5.97 -7.02
N ALA A 8 31.02 -5.18 -7.61
CA ALA A 8 29.91 -5.65 -8.41
C ALA A 8 29.64 -4.71 -9.58
N VAL A 9 29.30 -5.27 -10.73
CA VAL A 9 28.83 -4.50 -11.89
C VAL A 9 27.30 -4.53 -11.87
N LEU A 10 26.68 -3.36 -11.72
CA LEU A 10 25.23 -3.22 -11.63
C LEU A 10 24.67 -2.57 -12.89
N ARG A 11 23.48 -3.00 -13.31
CA ARG A 11 22.74 -2.34 -14.39
C ARG A 11 22.10 -1.07 -13.84
N VAL A 12 22.38 0.07 -14.47
CA VAL A 12 21.75 1.36 -14.15
C VAL A 12 20.70 1.76 -15.19
N ARG A 13 19.80 2.67 -14.82
CA ARG A 13 18.80 3.29 -15.69
C ARG A 13 18.87 4.81 -15.55
N PRO A 14 18.47 5.59 -16.57
CA PRO A 14 18.27 7.02 -16.42
C PRO A 14 17.30 7.32 -15.28
N LYS A 15 17.52 8.43 -14.57
CA LYS A 15 16.60 8.91 -13.54
C LYS A 15 15.22 9.17 -14.18
N PRO A 16 14.11 8.67 -13.59
CA PRO A 16 12.77 8.92 -14.12
C PRO A 16 12.46 10.42 -14.12
N ARG A 17 11.79 10.89 -15.18
CA ARG A 17 11.37 12.30 -15.30
C ARG A 17 10.21 12.63 -14.37
N VAL A 18 9.33 11.65 -14.16
CA VAL A 18 8.14 11.76 -13.34
C VAL A 18 8.16 10.68 -12.27
N GLN A 19 7.76 11.07 -11.06
CA GLN A 19 7.45 10.18 -9.95
C GLN A 19 6.08 10.59 -9.40
N HIS A 20 5.12 9.68 -9.43
CA HIS A 20 3.76 9.93 -8.98
C HIS A 20 3.33 8.88 -7.95
N PHE A 21 2.85 9.34 -6.80
CA PHE A 21 2.30 8.49 -5.76
C PHE A 21 0.78 8.57 -5.79
N THR A 22 0.10 7.45 -5.55
CA THR A 22 -1.34 7.44 -5.28
C THR A 22 -1.68 6.30 -4.32
N SER A 23 -2.94 6.25 -3.91
CA SER A 23 -3.45 5.21 -3.03
C SER A 23 -4.86 4.81 -3.45
N LEU A 24 -5.18 3.54 -3.22
CA LEU A 24 -6.46 2.92 -3.59
C LEU A 24 -7.04 2.27 -2.33
N ILE A 25 -8.32 2.51 -2.04
CA ILE A 25 -9.03 1.87 -0.93
C ILE A 25 -10.03 0.88 -1.51
N PHE A 26 -9.98 -0.36 -1.05
CA PHE A 26 -10.87 -1.46 -1.47
C PHE A 26 -11.84 -1.83 -0.34
N PRO A 27 -13.00 -2.41 -0.66
CA PRO A 27 -13.98 -2.83 0.34
C PRO A 27 -13.45 -3.93 1.28
N ASP A 28 -12.59 -4.81 0.76
CA ASP A 28 -11.99 -5.93 1.48
C ASP A 28 -10.66 -6.36 0.84
N PHE A 29 -9.96 -7.24 1.55
CA PHE A 29 -8.65 -7.75 1.13
C PHE A 29 -8.70 -8.55 -0.17
N ASP A 30 -9.72 -9.39 -0.37
CA ASP A 30 -9.84 -10.22 -1.57
C ASP A 30 -10.06 -9.37 -2.83
N SER A 31 -10.82 -8.28 -2.73
CA SER A 31 -10.98 -7.29 -3.79
C SER A 31 -9.66 -6.63 -4.16
N GLY A 32 -8.84 -6.30 -3.15
CA GLY A 32 -7.48 -5.77 -3.35
C GLY A 32 -6.57 -6.78 -4.05
N VAL A 33 -6.55 -8.04 -3.58
CA VAL A 33 -5.75 -9.12 -4.19
C VAL A 33 -6.21 -9.40 -5.62
N GLY A 34 -7.52 -9.42 -5.88
CA GLY A 34 -8.09 -9.58 -7.22
C GLY A 34 -7.64 -8.48 -8.17
N CYS A 35 -7.63 -7.23 -7.71
CA CYS A 35 -7.08 -6.11 -8.48
C CYS A 35 -5.59 -6.29 -8.79
N LEU A 36 -4.77 -6.63 -7.80
CA LEU A 36 -3.33 -6.82 -7.99
C LEU A 36 -3.04 -7.99 -8.95
N LYS A 37 -3.83 -9.06 -8.86
CA LYS A 37 -3.75 -10.20 -9.77
C LYS A 37 -4.11 -9.79 -11.20
N GLU A 38 -5.21 -9.07 -11.42
CA GLU A 38 -5.60 -8.63 -12.76
C GLU A 38 -4.57 -7.68 -13.39
N LEU A 39 -3.95 -6.79 -12.58
CA LEU A 39 -2.83 -5.97 -13.03
C LEU A 39 -1.65 -6.81 -13.48
N ALA A 40 -1.30 -7.85 -12.71
CA ALA A 40 -0.22 -8.78 -13.04
C ALA A 40 -0.53 -9.56 -14.33
N ASP A 41 -1.74 -10.12 -14.46
CA ASP A 41 -2.19 -10.91 -15.62
C ASP A 41 -2.20 -10.06 -16.91
N ARG A 42 -2.56 -8.78 -16.81
CA ARG A 42 -2.55 -7.81 -17.93
C ARG A 42 -1.19 -7.15 -18.16
N GLN A 43 -0.17 -7.49 -17.38
CA GLN A 43 1.17 -6.90 -17.43
C GLN A 43 1.19 -5.37 -17.26
N ILE A 44 0.22 -4.84 -16.50
CA ILE A 44 0.20 -3.44 -16.09
C ILE A 44 0.92 -3.34 -14.76
N TRP A 45 2.20 -2.97 -14.80
CA TRP A 45 3.05 -2.95 -13.62
C TRP A 45 3.36 -1.52 -13.19
N PRO A 46 2.69 -0.99 -12.16
CA PRO A 46 3.21 0.14 -11.43
C PRO A 46 4.63 -0.15 -10.94
N THR A 47 5.46 0.89 -10.82
CA THR A 47 6.83 0.77 -10.31
C THR A 47 6.85 0.10 -8.93
N SER A 48 5.87 0.41 -8.09
CA SER A 48 5.58 -0.37 -6.89
C SER A 48 4.08 -0.30 -6.57
N ILE A 49 3.53 -1.42 -6.09
CA ILE A 49 2.18 -1.49 -5.53
C ILE A 49 2.22 -2.37 -4.29
N ARG A 50 1.60 -1.91 -3.20
CA ARG A 50 1.62 -2.61 -1.91
C ARG A 50 0.25 -2.58 -1.29
N LEU A 51 -0.39 -3.74 -1.17
CA LEU A 51 -1.69 -3.91 -0.51
C LEU A 51 -1.46 -4.17 0.98
N MET A 52 -2.08 -3.36 1.82
CA MET A 52 -2.01 -3.44 3.28
C MET A 52 -3.34 -3.95 3.82
N ASP A 53 -3.31 -4.86 4.80
CA ASP A 53 -4.51 -5.30 5.49
C ASP A 53 -5.16 -4.18 6.32
N ASN A 54 -6.32 -4.45 6.92
CA ASN A 54 -7.05 -3.45 7.71
C ASN A 54 -6.27 -3.00 8.96
N ARG A 55 -5.52 -3.90 9.63
CA ARG A 55 -4.75 -3.58 10.83
C ARG A 55 -3.62 -2.61 10.50
N GLN A 56 -2.87 -2.91 9.44
CA GLN A 56 -1.82 -2.04 8.90
C GLN A 56 -2.37 -0.71 8.42
N PHE A 57 -3.52 -0.70 7.74
CA PHE A 57 -4.17 0.52 7.30
C PHE A 57 -4.55 1.43 8.49
N ARG A 58 -5.21 0.86 9.51
CA ARG A 58 -5.57 1.58 10.74
C ARG A 58 -4.35 2.10 11.49
N PHE A 59 -3.30 1.30 11.56
CA PHE A 59 -2.02 1.72 12.12
C PHE A 59 -1.43 2.92 11.35
N GLY A 60 -1.37 2.86 10.02
CA GLY A 60 -0.91 3.97 9.19
C GLY A 60 -1.72 5.26 9.38
N LEU A 61 -3.03 5.16 9.65
CA LEU A 61 -3.85 6.32 10.01
C LEU A 61 -3.47 6.92 11.37
N SER A 62 -3.10 6.10 12.36
CA SER A 62 -2.70 6.57 13.69
C SER A 62 -1.35 7.29 13.71
N LEU A 63 -0.51 7.06 12.70
CA LEU A 63 0.79 7.72 12.53
C LEU A 63 0.72 9.06 11.79
N LYS A 64 -0.48 9.50 11.38
CA LYS A 64 -0.65 10.81 10.74
C LYS A 64 -0.36 11.92 11.75
N PRO A 65 0.52 12.89 11.42
CA PRO A 65 0.76 14.04 12.30
C PRO A 65 -0.54 14.79 12.56
N THR A 66 -0.79 15.14 13.83
CA THR A 66 -1.99 15.87 14.27
C THR A 66 -2.02 17.34 13.79
N SER A 67 -1.01 17.79 13.03
CA SER A 67 -0.95 19.14 12.48
C SER A 67 -1.90 19.28 11.29
N GLY A 68 -3.16 19.58 11.59
CA GLY A 68 -4.19 19.86 10.58
C GLY A 68 -5.19 20.89 11.08
N GLY A 69 -5.30 22.01 10.37
CA GLY A 69 -6.39 22.97 10.59
C GLY A 69 -7.78 22.37 10.31
N LEU A 70 -8.83 23.10 10.67
CA LEU A 70 -10.24 22.68 10.53
C LEU A 70 -10.60 22.11 9.14
N ALA A 71 -10.00 22.65 8.06
CA ALA A 71 -10.22 22.18 6.70
C ALA A 71 -9.75 20.73 6.45
N ARG A 72 -8.65 20.31 7.07
CA ARG A 72 -8.13 18.93 6.95
C ARG A 72 -9.05 17.95 7.67
N GLN A 73 -9.50 18.31 8.87
CA GLN A 73 -10.43 17.50 9.65
C GLN A 73 -11.77 17.33 8.92
N ALA A 74 -12.28 18.40 8.29
CA ALA A 74 -13.49 18.34 7.47
C ALA A 74 -13.31 17.40 6.26
N LYS A 75 -12.16 17.46 5.57
CA LYS A 75 -11.85 16.57 4.44
C LYS A 75 -11.76 15.11 4.87
N GLU A 76 -11.14 14.82 6.01
CA GLU A 76 -11.04 13.45 6.56
C GLU A 76 -12.41 12.92 6.99
N ALA A 77 -13.23 13.76 7.64
CA ALA A 77 -14.61 13.42 7.99
C ALA A 77 -15.47 13.13 6.75
N LEU A 78 -15.33 13.94 5.69
CA LEU A 78 -16.03 13.74 4.43
C LEU A 78 -15.58 12.45 3.72
N ALA A 79 -14.27 12.18 3.68
CA ALA A 79 -13.74 10.94 3.12
C ALA A 79 -14.25 9.71 3.88
N LYS A 80 -14.24 9.76 5.22
CA LYS A 80 -14.80 8.71 6.07
C LYS A 80 -16.30 8.53 5.83
N PHE A 81 -17.05 9.62 5.74
CA PHE A 81 -18.47 9.59 5.42
C PHE A 81 -18.71 8.95 4.04
N TYR A 82 -17.97 9.36 3.02
CA TYR A 82 -18.10 8.82 1.68
C TYR A 82 -17.82 7.31 1.64
N LEU A 83 -16.73 6.86 2.26
CA LEU A 83 -16.37 5.44 2.30
C LEU A 83 -17.41 4.61 3.05
N LEU A 84 -17.84 5.05 4.24
CA LEU A 84 -18.70 4.25 5.12
C LEU A 84 -20.19 4.35 4.76
N ARG A 85 -20.67 5.55 4.42
CA ARG A 85 -22.11 5.82 4.21
C ARG A 85 -22.51 5.77 2.74
N VAL A 86 -21.66 6.21 1.83
CA VAL A 86 -21.99 6.26 0.39
C VAL A 86 -21.54 4.98 -0.31
N ARG A 87 -20.30 4.54 -0.07
CA ARG A 87 -19.77 3.30 -0.63
C ARG A 87 -20.10 2.05 0.20
N GLY A 88 -20.54 2.23 1.45
CA GLY A 88 -20.94 1.11 2.32
C GLY A 88 -19.77 0.22 2.77
N PHE A 89 -18.53 0.75 2.76
CA PHE A 89 -17.38 -0.04 3.18
C PHE A 89 -17.42 -0.30 4.69
N ASP A 90 -17.11 -1.51 5.09
CA ASP A 90 -16.95 -1.86 6.50
C ASP A 90 -15.59 -1.34 7.00
N PRO A 91 -15.55 -0.50 8.06
CA PRO A 91 -14.31 0.07 8.59
C PRO A 91 -13.32 -1.00 9.11
N TYR A 92 -13.79 -2.21 9.42
CA TYR A 92 -12.96 -3.31 9.90
C TYR A 92 -12.52 -4.28 8.80
N ARG A 93 -13.04 -4.14 7.58
CA ARG A 93 -12.67 -4.99 6.44
C ARG A 93 -11.93 -4.25 5.35
N LEU A 94 -12.16 -2.94 5.22
CA LEU A 94 -11.56 -2.15 4.17
C LEU A 94 -10.03 -2.16 4.25
N VAL A 95 -9.39 -2.12 3.09
CA VAL A 95 -7.94 -2.22 2.93
C VAL A 95 -7.45 -1.12 2.01
N ALA A 96 -6.15 -0.85 2.03
CA ALA A 96 -5.55 0.16 1.16
C ALA A 96 -4.35 -0.38 0.42
N ALA A 97 -4.19 0.02 -0.84
CA ALA A 97 -2.97 -0.15 -1.59
C ALA A 97 -2.27 1.19 -1.80
N THR A 98 -0.96 1.22 -1.63
CA THR A 98 -0.12 2.35 -2.05
C THR A 98 0.51 2.04 -3.40
N VAL A 99 0.53 3.02 -4.30
CA VAL A 99 0.98 2.87 -5.68
C VAL A 99 2.02 3.95 -5.99
N LEU A 100 3.12 3.53 -6.62
CA LEU A 100 4.18 4.39 -7.12
C LEU A 100 4.35 4.14 -8.61
N LEU A 101 4.38 5.21 -9.38
CA LEU A 101 4.58 5.22 -10.83
C LEU A 101 5.77 6.11 -11.14
N GLU A 102 6.73 5.57 -11.88
CA GLU A 102 7.95 6.26 -12.30
C GLU A 102 8.21 6.04 -13.79
N GLY A 103 8.73 7.07 -14.45
CA GLY A 103 9.13 6.99 -15.85
C GLY A 103 8.97 8.31 -16.59
N ASP A 104 8.70 8.22 -17.89
CA ASP A 104 8.29 9.37 -18.71
C ASP A 104 6.79 9.65 -18.53
N GLU A 105 6.37 10.88 -18.79
CA GLU A 105 4.98 11.34 -18.62
C GLU A 105 3.96 10.44 -19.34
N GLY A 106 4.25 10.04 -20.58
CA GLY A 106 3.37 9.17 -21.36
C GLY A 106 3.20 7.78 -20.73
N HIS A 107 4.28 7.22 -20.20
CA HIS A 107 4.26 5.92 -19.53
C HIS A 107 3.49 5.97 -18.21
N VAL A 108 3.79 6.97 -17.36
CA VAL A 108 3.09 7.17 -16.09
C VAL A 108 1.59 7.40 -16.31
N LYS A 109 1.20 8.18 -17.32
CA LYS A 109 -0.20 8.41 -17.66
C LYS A 109 -0.89 7.12 -18.12
N TYR A 110 -0.23 6.32 -18.96
CA TYR A 110 -0.78 5.06 -19.45
C TYR A 110 -0.96 4.04 -18.31
N VAL A 111 0.10 3.74 -17.56
CA VAL A 111 0.05 2.74 -16.47
C VAL A 111 -0.87 3.21 -15.35
N GLY A 112 -0.82 4.50 -14.99
CA GLY A 112 -1.72 5.07 -13.98
C GLY A 112 -3.18 5.04 -14.39
N GLY A 113 -3.48 5.35 -15.66
CA GLY A 113 -4.83 5.25 -16.21
C GLY A 113 -5.37 3.82 -16.18
N ALA A 114 -4.59 2.86 -16.69
CA ALA A 114 -4.95 1.44 -16.67
C ALA A 114 -5.12 0.90 -15.25
N THR A 115 -4.23 1.29 -14.33
CA THR A 115 -4.31 0.92 -12.91
C THR A 115 -5.60 1.41 -12.28
N ARG A 116 -5.95 2.68 -12.49
CA ARG A 116 -7.21 3.26 -11.97
C ARG A 116 -8.44 2.57 -12.56
N GLU A 117 -8.41 2.28 -13.86
CA GLU A 117 -9.52 1.61 -14.53
C GLU A 117 -9.78 0.21 -13.97
N ILE A 118 -8.73 -0.60 -13.81
CA ILE A 118 -8.81 -1.94 -13.25
C ILE A 118 -9.25 -1.87 -11.79
N ALA A 119 -8.63 -1.01 -10.98
CA ALA A 119 -8.96 -0.85 -9.57
C ALA A 119 -10.45 -0.49 -9.36
N ARG A 120 -11.02 0.36 -10.22
CA ARG A 120 -12.45 0.71 -10.16
C ARG A 120 -13.37 -0.50 -10.38
N ARG A 121 -12.98 -1.47 -11.22
CA ARG A 121 -13.76 -2.71 -11.45
C ARG A 121 -13.81 -3.58 -10.20
N TRP A 122 -12.75 -3.54 -9.39
CA TRP A 122 -12.67 -4.17 -8.07
C TRP A 122 -13.20 -3.30 -6.93
N GLY A 123 -14.01 -2.28 -7.26
CA GLY A 123 -14.69 -1.44 -6.28
C GLY A 123 -13.84 -0.34 -5.66
N ALA A 124 -12.57 -0.18 -6.07
CA ALA A 124 -11.65 0.74 -5.41
C ALA A 124 -12.08 2.21 -5.48
N VAL A 125 -11.62 2.97 -4.48
CA VAL A 125 -11.71 4.43 -4.42
C VAL A 125 -10.30 5.01 -4.35
N GLU A 126 -10.00 6.01 -5.16
CA GLU A 126 -8.71 6.70 -5.08
C GLU A 126 -8.65 7.59 -3.83
N ALA A 127 -7.61 7.40 -3.01
CA ALA A 127 -7.40 8.11 -1.76
C ALA A 127 -6.29 9.19 -1.85
N GLY A 128 -5.79 9.43 -3.07
CA GLY A 128 -4.92 10.55 -3.40
C GLY A 128 -3.44 10.33 -3.13
N GLU A 129 -2.64 11.32 -3.57
CA GLU A 129 -1.17 11.28 -3.56
C GLU A 129 -0.57 11.32 -2.16
N GLU A 130 -1.11 12.16 -1.26
CA GLU A 130 -0.57 12.35 0.09
C GLU A 130 -0.53 11.04 0.88
N ALA A 131 -1.62 10.25 0.83
CA ALA A 131 -1.69 8.96 1.49
C ALA A 131 -0.74 7.93 0.86
N GLY A 132 -0.59 7.95 -0.47
CA GLY A 132 0.41 7.14 -1.17
C GLY A 132 1.83 7.46 -0.70
N ARG A 133 2.21 8.74 -0.76
CA ARG A 133 3.54 9.21 -0.35
C ARG A 133 3.84 8.90 1.11
N LEU A 134 2.86 9.08 2.00
CA LEU A 134 3.01 8.75 3.42
C LEU A 134 3.30 7.25 3.63
N GLY A 135 2.59 6.35 2.94
CA GLY A 135 2.84 4.92 3.09
C GLY A 135 4.23 4.48 2.61
N TYR A 136 4.75 5.09 1.53
CA TYR A 136 6.14 4.87 1.11
C TYR A 136 7.14 5.44 2.12
N PHE A 137 6.88 6.62 2.66
CA PHE A 137 7.72 7.22 3.69
C PHE A 137 7.76 6.37 4.97
N LEU A 138 6.61 5.84 5.41
CA LEU A 138 6.51 5.00 6.61
C LEU A 138 7.34 3.71 6.52
N THR A 139 7.66 3.24 5.30
CA THR A 139 8.55 2.09 5.11
C THR A 139 9.92 2.31 5.77
N PHE A 140 10.42 3.54 5.76
CA PHE A 140 11.70 3.90 6.38
C PHE A 140 11.59 4.12 7.89
N MET A 141 10.38 4.31 8.41
CA MET A 141 10.13 4.64 9.82
C MET A 141 9.75 3.43 10.68
N ILE A 142 9.18 2.38 10.10
CA ILE A 142 8.68 1.20 10.85
C ILE A 142 9.76 0.59 11.77
N ALA A 143 11.02 0.55 11.34
CA ALA A 143 12.11 0.02 12.16
C ALA A 143 12.35 0.82 13.45
N TYR A 144 12.16 2.14 13.43
CA TYR A 144 12.28 2.97 14.63
C TYR A 144 11.12 2.77 15.61
N ILE A 145 9.93 2.43 15.09
CA ILE A 145 8.78 2.11 15.94
C ILE A 145 9.04 0.85 16.74
N ARG A 146 9.74 -0.15 16.17
CA ARG A 146 10.14 -1.35 16.91
C ARG A 146 10.98 -1.01 18.13
N ASP A 147 12.03 -0.20 17.96
CA ASP A 147 12.92 0.19 19.05
C ASP A 147 12.16 0.98 20.13
N PHE A 148 11.27 1.89 19.73
CA PHE A 148 10.36 2.57 20.65
C PHE A 148 9.48 1.57 21.43
N CYS A 149 8.85 0.62 20.75
CA CYS A 149 8.01 -0.40 21.39
C CYS A 149 8.79 -1.29 22.37
N PHE A 150 10.08 -1.55 22.11
CA PHE A 150 10.94 -2.35 22.99
C PHE A 150 11.14 -1.68 24.35
N GLU A 151 11.21 -0.35 24.41
CA GLU A 151 11.29 0.40 25.67
C GLU A 151 10.07 0.17 26.59
N TYR A 152 8.94 -0.22 26.01
CA TYR A 152 7.69 -0.51 26.74
C TYR A 152 7.40 -2.01 26.88
N GLY A 153 8.38 -2.88 26.61
CA GLY A 153 8.26 -4.32 26.79
C GLY A 153 7.48 -5.06 25.69
N PHE A 154 7.24 -4.40 24.54
CA PHE A 154 6.66 -5.07 23.38
C PHE A 154 7.77 -5.60 22.47
N PHE A 155 7.66 -6.84 22.01
CA PHE A 155 8.55 -7.41 20.99
C PHE A 155 7.81 -7.55 19.66
N ALA A 156 8.46 -7.22 18.56
CA ALA A 156 7.91 -7.31 17.22
C ALA A 156 9.01 -7.62 16.20
N GLU A 157 8.72 -8.51 15.27
CA GLU A 157 9.61 -8.86 14.17
C GLU A 157 8.79 -9.06 12.88
N SER A 158 9.40 -8.77 11.73
CA SER A 158 8.79 -9.05 10.42
C SER A 158 9.33 -10.33 9.81
N PHE A 159 8.47 -11.07 9.11
CA PHE A 159 8.85 -12.19 8.26
C PHE A 159 8.10 -12.09 6.94
N GLU A 160 8.58 -12.80 5.91
CA GLU A 160 8.03 -12.74 4.56
C GLU A 160 7.97 -14.13 3.91
N THR A 161 7.12 -14.25 2.89
CA THR A 161 6.95 -15.49 2.13
C THR A 161 6.38 -15.17 0.75
N ALA A 162 6.54 -16.09 -0.18
CA ALA A 162 5.93 -16.05 -1.50
C ALA A 162 4.99 -17.26 -1.68
N VAL A 163 3.75 -16.98 -2.10
CA VAL A 163 2.73 -18.01 -2.33
C VAL A 163 2.05 -17.81 -3.70
N PRO A 164 1.55 -18.89 -4.35
CA PRO A 164 0.71 -18.75 -5.53
C PRO A 164 -0.52 -17.89 -5.26
N TRP A 165 -1.03 -17.17 -6.27
CA TRP A 165 -2.24 -16.35 -6.15
C TRP A 165 -3.43 -17.08 -5.50
N SER A 166 -3.61 -18.37 -5.81
CA SER A 166 -4.70 -19.20 -5.27
C SER A 166 -4.56 -19.53 -3.78
N ARG A 167 -3.42 -19.23 -3.16
CA ARG A 167 -3.09 -19.56 -1.77
C ARG A 167 -2.96 -18.32 -0.87
N ILE A 168 -3.08 -17.10 -1.40
CA ILE A 168 -2.88 -15.87 -0.63
C ILE A 168 -3.83 -15.80 0.56
N SER A 169 -5.16 -15.90 0.34
CA SER A 169 -6.13 -15.78 1.43
C SER A 169 -5.97 -16.89 2.47
N ALA A 170 -5.81 -18.15 2.01
CA ALA A 170 -5.59 -19.30 2.89
C ALA A 170 -4.30 -19.19 3.72
N CYS A 171 -3.20 -18.72 3.13
CA CYS A 171 -1.94 -18.50 3.84
C CYS A 171 -2.08 -17.40 4.89
N ARG A 172 -2.72 -16.29 4.54
CA ARG A 172 -2.93 -15.17 5.47
C ARG A 172 -3.75 -15.61 6.67
N GLU A 173 -4.90 -16.25 6.43
CA GLU A 173 -5.80 -16.72 7.49
C GLU A 173 -5.12 -17.73 8.42
N ALA A 174 -4.35 -18.67 7.85
CA ALA A 174 -3.60 -19.64 8.64
C ALA A 174 -2.52 -18.98 9.53
N VAL A 175 -1.85 -17.93 9.04
CA VAL A 175 -0.85 -17.17 9.82
C VAL A 175 -1.53 -16.30 10.87
N GLU A 176 -2.60 -15.58 10.53
CA GLU A 176 -3.36 -14.74 11.45
C GLU A 176 -3.97 -15.55 12.61
N ALA A 177 -4.37 -16.80 12.38
CA ALA A 177 -4.90 -17.67 13.43
C ALA A 177 -3.85 -18.11 14.47
N GLN A 178 -2.56 -17.91 14.20
CA GLN A 178 -1.46 -18.27 15.11
C GLN A 178 -0.91 -17.06 15.90
N ILE A 179 -1.47 -15.86 15.70
CA ILE A 179 -1.03 -14.59 16.32
C ILE A 179 -2.15 -14.02 17.19
#